data_AF-V4A795-F1
#
_entry.id   AF-V4A795-F1
#
_cell.length_a   1.000
_cell.length_b   1.000
_cell.length_c   1.000
_cell.angle_alpha   90.00
_cell.angle_beta   90.00
_cell.angle_gamma   90.00
#
_symmetry.space_group_name_H-M   'P 1'
#
loop_
_entity.id
_entity.type
_entity.pdbx_description
1 polymer ?
#
loop_
_entity_poly.entity_id
_entity_poly.type
_entity_poly.pdbx_seq_one_letter_code
_entity_poly.pdbx_strand_id
1 'polypeptide(L)' 'LWTKAHVQQWLHWAIKQYSLRDINTSQFLSTDGVKLSQMSKEDFHEKMSPYNADILMKHLGYLRQSKFAFMRISFFCIF' A
#
# COMPACT_ATOMS: atom_id res chain seq x y z
N LEU A 1 12.97 -4.11 5.66
CA LEU A 1 11.83 -4.80 5.01
C LEU A 1 10.53 -4.36 5.68
N TRP A 2 9.44 -4.18 4.92
CA TRP A 2 8.16 -3.78 5.52
C TRP A 2 7.55 -4.94 6.32
N THR A 3 7.16 -4.67 7.57
CA THR A 3 6.44 -5.62 8.44
C THR A 3 4.94 -5.45 8.21
N LYS A 4 4.13 -6.34 8.80
CA LYS A 4 2.65 -6.20 8.78
C LYS A 4 2.19 -4.84 9.30
N ALA A 5 2.85 -4.32 10.35
CA ALA A 5 2.56 -3.00 10.90
C ALA A 5 2.86 -1.87 9.89
N HIS A 6 4.00 -1.93 9.20
CA HIS A 6 4.34 -0.95 8.15
C HIS A 6 3.32 -0.96 7.00
N VAL A 7 2.83 -2.15 6.61
CA VAL A 7 1.77 -2.28 5.58
C VAL A 7 0.47 -1.62 6.04
N GLN A 8 0.06 -1.82 7.30
CA GLN A 8 -1.13 -1.20 7.86
C GLN A 8 -1.02 0.32 7.94
N GLN A 9 0.15 0.84 8.35
CA GLN A 9 0.42 2.27 8.40
C GLN A 9 0.40 2.90 7.00
N TRP A 10 1.01 2.24 6.01
CA TRP A 10 0.92 2.62 4.60
C TRP A 10 -0.50 2.67 4.08
N LEU A 11 -1.29 1.64 4.37
CA LEU A 11 -2.67 1.56 3.91
C LEU A 11 -3.54 2.66 4.54
N HIS A 12 -3.43 2.88 5.85
CA HIS A 12 -4.16 3.97 6.52
C HIS A 12 -3.78 5.35 6.00
N TRP A 13 -2.50 5.60 5.75
CA TRP A 13 -2.07 6.84 5.14
C TRP A 13 -2.65 6.99 3.74
N ALA A 14 -2.60 5.96 2.90
CA ALA A 14 -3.12 6.02 1.54
C ALA A 14 -4.63 6.26 1.53
N ILE A 15 -5.37 5.60 2.42
CA ILE A 15 -6.80 5.85 2.64
C ILE A 15 -7.07 7.33 2.92
N LYS A 16 -6.32 7.92 3.86
CA LYS A 16 -6.49 9.32 4.23
C LYS A 16 -6.07 10.28 3.12
N GLN A 17 -4.91 10.04 2.51
CA GLN A 17 -4.31 10.90 1.50
C GLN A 17 -5.13 10.95 0.21
N TYR A 18 -5.65 9.81 -0.22
CA TYR A 18 -6.44 9.68 -1.44
C TYR A 18 -7.95 9.71 -1.18
N SER A 19 -8.37 9.93 0.07
CA SER A 19 -9.77 9.88 0.51
C SER A 19 -10.48 8.61 0.03
N LEU A 20 -9.78 7.47 0.05
CA LEU A 20 -10.32 6.19 -0.37
C LEU A 20 -11.40 5.77 0.65
N ARG A 21 -12.53 5.31 0.14
CA ARG A 21 -13.65 4.81 0.95
C ARG A 21 -13.81 3.32 0.72
N ASP A 22 -14.50 2.67 1.65
CA ASP A 22 -14.88 1.25 1.54
C ASP A 22 -13.68 0.30 1.41
N ILE A 23 -12.57 0.62 2.09
CA ILE A 23 -11.41 -0.28 2.18
C ILE A 23 -11.45 -1.02 3.51
N ASN A 24 -11.53 -2.35 3.45
CA ASN A 24 -11.43 -3.19 4.62
C ASN A 24 -9.97 -3.49 4.95
N THR A 25 -9.34 -2.63 5.75
CA THR A 25 -7.93 -2.76 6.18
C THR A 25 -7.64 -4.08 6.91
N SER A 26 -8.67 -4.68 7.53
CA SER A 26 -8.59 -5.99 8.19
C SER A 26 -8.14 -7.10 7.24
N GLN A 27 -8.49 -7.00 5.94
CA GLN A 27 -8.09 -7.97 4.92
C GLN A 27 -6.59 -7.95 4.59
N PHE A 28 -5.84 -6.97 5.12
CA PHE A 28 -4.40 -6.81 4.97
C PHE A 28 -3.64 -7.06 6.28
N LEU A 29 -4.29 -7.48 7.36
CA LEU A 29 -3.63 -7.70 8.66
C LEU A 29 -2.58 -8.81 8.61
N SER A 30 -2.78 -9.82 7.76
CA SER A 30 -1.83 -10.91 7.54
C SER A 30 -0.79 -10.61 6.45
N THR A 31 -0.90 -9.46 5.78
CA THR A 31 -0.03 -9.06 4.67
C THR A 31 1.21 -8.33 5.19
N ASP A 32 2.39 -8.88 4.91
CA ASP A 32 3.67 -8.22 5.16
C ASP A 32 4.20 -7.56 3.88
N GLY A 33 5.38 -6.95 3.96
CA GLY A 33 6.01 -6.28 2.82
C GLY A 33 6.36 -7.19 1.65
N VAL A 34 6.62 -8.47 1.92
CA VAL A 34 6.96 -9.46 0.88
C VAL A 34 5.69 -9.80 0.12
N LYS A 35 4.62 -10.17 0.84
CA LYS A 35 3.32 -10.48 0.27
C LYS A 35 2.75 -9.28 -0.47
N LEU A 36 2.81 -8.08 0.11
CA LEU A 36 2.39 -6.83 -0.54
C LEU A 36 3.13 -6.61 -1.86
N SER A 37 4.44 -6.87 -1.90
CA SER A 37 5.24 -6.67 -3.13
C SER A 37 4.90 -7.64 -4.26
N GLN A 38 4.31 -8.79 -3.92
CA GLN A 38 3.90 -9.84 -4.85
C GLN A 38 2.43 -9.73 -5.26
N MET A 39 1.62 -8.91 -4.58
CA MET A 39 0.20 -8.76 -4.90
C MET A 39 0.00 -8.27 -6.34
N SER A 40 -0.90 -8.93 -7.05
CA SER A 40 -1.33 -8.54 -8.38
C SER A 40 -2.54 -7.59 -8.31
N LYS A 41 -2.98 -7.11 -9.48
CA LYS A 41 -4.12 -6.20 -9.56
C LYS A 41 -5.39 -6.90 -9.11
N GLU A 42 -5.50 -8.18 -9.44
CA GLU A 42 -6.60 -9.06 -9.07
C GLU A 42 -6.68 -9.21 -7.54
N ASP A 43 -5.55 -9.39 -6.85
CA ASP A 43 -5.53 -9.49 -5.38
C ASP A 43 -6.03 -8.21 -4.68
N PHE A 44 -5.78 -7.04 -5.28
CA PHE A 44 -6.34 -5.79 -4.78
C PHE A 44 -7.83 -5.68 -5.11
N HIS A 45 -8.24 -6.04 -6.33
CA HIS A 45 -9.65 -6.02 -6.75
C HIS A 45 -10.55 -6.93 -5.90
N GLU A 46 -10.04 -8.04 -5.38
CA GLU A 46 -10.79 -8.89 -4.44
C GLU A 46 -11.04 -8.20 -3.09
N LYS A 47 -10.19 -7.23 -2.71
CA LYS A 47 -10.22 -6.58 -1.40
C LYS A 47 -10.86 -5.18 -1.43
N MET A 48 -10.96 -4.57 -2.61
CA MET A 48 -11.42 -3.20 -2.78
C MET A 48 -11.97 -2.95 -4.18
N SER A 49 -12.62 -1.81 -4.38
CA SER A 49 -13.10 -1.42 -5.71
C SER A 49 -11.95 -1.27 -6.74
N PRO A 50 -12.21 -1.48 -8.04
CA PRO A 50 -11.21 -1.30 -9.10
C PRO A 50 -10.51 0.07 -9.07
N TYR A 51 -11.27 1.12 -8.74
CA TYR A 51 -10.72 2.48 -8.60
C TYR A 51 -9.67 2.58 -7.48
N ASN A 52 -10.01 2.07 -6.29
CA ASN A 52 -9.10 2.11 -5.16
C ASN A 52 -7.87 1.21 -5.41
N ALA A 53 -8.07 0.06 -6.04
CA ALA A 53 -6.99 -0.86 -6.39
C ALA A 53 -6.00 -0.23 -7.38
N ASP A 54 -6.48 0.46 -8.41
CA ASP A 54 -5.62 1.13 -9.38
C ASP A 54 -4.76 2.24 -8.75
N ILE A 55 -5.32 3.00 -7.80
CA ILE A 55 -4.57 4.04 -7.06
C ILE A 55 -3.47 3.39 -6.21
N LEU A 56 -3.82 2.41 -5.37
CA LEU A 56 -2.85 1.74 -4.51
C LEU A 56 -1.76 1.04 -5.32
N MET A 57 -2.11 0.40 -6.43
CA MET A 57 -1.16 -0.35 -7.24
C MET A 57 -0.20 0.55 -8.00
N LYS A 58 -0.65 1.69 -8.51
CA LYS A 58 0.24 2.73 -9.06
C LYS A 58 1.23 3.18 -7.98
N HIS A 59 0.74 3.42 -6.77
CA HIS A 59 1.58 3.91 -5.69
C HIS A 59 2.58 2.88 -5.17
N LEU A 60 2.16 1.63 -5.07
CA LEU A 60 3.02 0.49 -4.79
C LEU A 60 4.08 0.30 -5.90
N GLY A 61 3.71 0.53 -7.16
CA GLY A 61 4.64 0.56 -8.29
C GLY A 61 5.72 1.62 -8.11
N TYR A 62 5.34 2.84 -7.73
CA TYR A 62 6.30 3.88 -7.38
C TYR A 62 7.20 3.48 -6.21
N LEU A 63 6.66 2.87 -5.15
CA LEU A 63 7.46 2.40 -4.01
C LEU A 63 8.45 1.29 -4.41
N ARG A 64 8.04 0.36 -5.29
CA ARG A 64 8.91 -0.70 -5.82
C ARG A 64 10.05 -0.12 -6.66
N GLN A 65 9.76 0.86 -7.51
CA GLN A 65 10.77 1.54 -8.33
C GLN A 65 11.65 2.47 -7.49
N SER A 66 11.08 3.13 -6.48
CA SER A 66 11.77 4.09 -5.60
C SER A 66 12.66 3.43 -4.54
N LYS A 67 12.71 2.09 -4.44
CA LYS A 67 13.79 1.41 -3.70
C LYS A 67 15.20 1.83 -4.17
N PHE A 68 15.31 2.41 -5.38
CA PHE A 68 16.53 3.00 -5.93
C PHE A 68 16.63 4.54 -5.79
N ALA A 69 15.55 5.24 -5.44
CA ALA A 69 15.50 6.70 -5.32
C ALA A 69 15.01 7.08 -3.92
N PHE A 70 15.83 6.77 -2.92
CA PHE A 70 15.56 6.85 -1.48
C PHE A 70 15.21 8.26 -0.94
N MET A 71 15.03 9.29 -1.76
CA MET A 71 15.14 10.68 -1.29
C MET A 71 13.88 11.55 -1.35
N ARG A 72 12.67 11.02 -1.64
CA ARG A 72 11.43 11.85 -1.63
C ARG A 72 10.21 11.28 -0.91
N ILE A 73 10.38 10.21 -0.12
CA ILE A 73 9.31 9.70 0.77
C ILE A 73 9.76 9.80 2.23
N SER A 74 10.39 10.92 2.58
CA SER A 74 10.81 11.27 3.96
C SER A 74 9.63 11.40 4.94
N PHE A 75 8.38 11.27 4.49
CA PHE A 75 7.21 11.26 5.36
C PHE A 75 6.85 9.88 5.93
N PHE A 76 7.39 8.77 5.40
CA PHE A 76 7.04 7.41 5.84
C PHE A 76 8.02 6.76 6.82
N CYS A 77 9.21 7.34 7.02
CA CYS A 77 10.23 6.81 7.94
C CYS A 77 10.46 7.70 9.19
N ILE A 78 9.74 8.82 9.36
CA ILE A 78 9.89 9.74 10.51
C ILE A 78 8.67 9.67 11.47
N PHE A 79 7.65 8.87 11.17
CA PHE A 79 6.59 8.51 12.11
C PHE A 79 6.50 6.99 12.28
#